data_AF-A0A8T3AJB9-F1
#
_entry.id   AF-A0A8T3AJB9-F1
#
_cell.length_a   1.000
_cell.length_b   1.000
_cell.length_c   1.000
_cell.angle_alpha   90.00
_cell.angle_beta   90.00
_cell.angle_gamma   90.00
#
_symmetry.space_group_name_H-M   'P 1'
#
loop_
_entity.id
_entity.type
_entity.pdbx_description
1 polymer ?
#
loop_
_entity_poly.entity_id
_entity_poly.type
_entity_poly.pdbx_seq_one_letter_code
_entity_poly.pdbx_strand_id
1 'polypeptide(L)'
;MYRLHPCRDCRRRFFGSFVAVRLRSCDDFNPDRKLRHFDRKQERELAGFEESMALRGIWQLQKLIVSYCDWGGSSRGIRAFMETHLPSFKEKNPQLEVVTELIRGQHPHLKGYYKNHNQRVICVKNLSPEEILLHSTRLRNALGRKVIKLRTRHVTKHPSVQGTWNTQLKF
;
A
#
# COMPACT_ATOMS: atom_id res chain seq x y z
N MET A 1 -45.98 -0.12 -2.08
CA MET A 1 -45.65 -1.38 -1.39
C MET A 1 -44.78 -2.22 -2.32
N TYR A 2 -43.47 -2.25 -2.08
CA TYR A 2 -42.53 -3.04 -2.89
C TYR A 2 -42.41 -4.45 -2.31
N ARG A 3 -42.68 -5.45 -3.15
CA ARG A 3 -42.78 -6.87 -2.79
C ARG A 3 -41.37 -7.47 -2.80
N LEU A 4 -40.90 -7.90 -1.62
CA LEU A 4 -39.66 -8.67 -1.46
C LEU A 4 -39.81 -10.06 -2.09
N HIS A 5 -38.84 -10.45 -2.91
CA HIS A 5 -38.69 -11.83 -3.39
C HIS A 5 -37.82 -12.63 -2.40
N PRO A 6 -38.33 -13.69 -1.75
CA PRO A 6 -37.51 -14.61 -0.97
C PRO A 6 -36.88 -15.67 -1.88
N CYS A 7 -35.56 -15.83 -1.76
CA CYS A 7 -34.83 -16.91 -2.41
C CYS A 7 -35.17 -18.24 -1.74
N ARG A 8 -35.63 -19.18 -2.56
CA ARG A 8 -35.90 -20.57 -2.20
C ARG A 8 -34.56 -21.31 -2.17
N ASP A 9 -34.18 -21.84 -1.01
CA ASP A 9 -33.80 -23.24 -1.01
C ASP A 9 -34.07 -23.91 0.33
N CYS A 10 -34.67 -25.08 0.23
CA CYS A 10 -35.43 -25.76 1.26
C CYS A 10 -34.80 -27.14 1.49
N ARG A 11 -34.37 -27.38 2.73
CA ARG A 11 -34.41 -28.63 3.52
C ARG A 11 -34.20 -29.99 2.85
N ARG A 12 -33.40 -30.83 3.52
CA ARG A 12 -33.74 -32.17 4.08
C ARG A 12 -32.56 -32.63 4.96
N ARG A 13 -32.65 -32.66 6.30
CA ARG A 13 -33.17 -33.72 7.21
C ARG A 13 -32.66 -35.13 6.91
N PHE A 14 -31.85 -35.69 7.81
CA PHE A 14 -31.95 -37.08 8.29
C PHE A 14 -31.53 -37.20 9.77
N PHE A 15 -32.17 -38.16 10.44
CA PHE A 15 -32.26 -38.42 11.88
C PHE A 15 -31.25 -39.49 12.34
N GLY A 16 -30.95 -39.51 13.65
CA GLY A 16 -30.42 -40.65 14.42
C GLY A 16 -28.89 -40.70 14.53
N SER A 17 -28.25 -41.09 15.63
CA SER A 17 -28.68 -41.62 16.92
C SER A 17 -27.61 -41.29 17.97
N PHE A 18 -28.05 -41.14 19.22
CA PHE A 18 -27.22 -40.84 20.39
C PHE A 18 -26.32 -42.03 20.74
N VAL A 19 -25.00 -41.85 20.70
CA VAL A 19 -24.05 -42.61 21.53
C VAL A 19 -23.18 -41.58 22.25
N ALA A 20 -23.38 -41.48 23.57
CA ALA A 20 -22.66 -40.58 24.44
C ALA A 20 -21.22 -41.09 24.63
N VAL A 21 -20.28 -40.50 23.88
CA VAL A 21 -18.85 -40.61 24.19
C VAL A 21 -18.48 -39.46 25.12
N ARG A 22 -18.05 -39.85 26.31
CA ARG A 22 -17.47 -39.07 27.41
C ARG A 22 -16.76 -37.80 26.94
N LEU A 23 -17.40 -36.64 27.17
CA LEU A 23 -16.78 -35.32 27.06
C LEU A 23 -15.59 -35.27 28.02
N ARG A 24 -14.37 -35.43 27.50
CA ARG A 24 -13.23 -34.75 28.12
C ARG A 24 -13.40 -33.29 27.77
N SER A 25 -13.39 -32.46 28.79
CA SER A 25 -13.30 -31.01 28.71
C SER A 25 -12.39 -30.61 27.53
N CYS A 26 -12.96 -29.93 26.55
CA CYS A 26 -12.24 -29.20 25.52
C CYS A 26 -12.13 -27.73 25.94
N ASP A 27 -11.96 -27.44 27.23
CA ASP A 27 -11.42 -26.17 27.67
C ASP A 27 -9.90 -26.33 27.74
N ASP A 28 -9.19 -25.37 27.14
CA ASP A 28 -7.73 -25.19 27.08
C ASP A 28 -7.01 -25.54 25.76
N PHE A 29 -7.66 -25.34 24.60
CA PHE A 29 -6.90 -24.93 23.42
C PHE A 29 -6.83 -23.41 23.38
N ASN A 30 -5.79 -22.86 23.99
CA ASN A 30 -5.43 -21.45 23.84
C ASN A 30 -4.47 -21.30 22.65
N PRO A 31 -4.92 -20.81 21.46
CA PRO A 31 -4.03 -20.58 20.33
C PRO A 31 -3.15 -19.32 20.49
N ASP A 32 -3.16 -18.61 21.62
CA ASP A 32 -2.53 -17.29 21.78
C ASP A 32 -1.23 -17.27 22.59
N ARG A 33 -0.25 -18.08 22.20
CA ARG A 33 1.13 -17.94 22.75
C ARG A 33 2.29 -17.92 21.78
N LYS A 34 2.06 -18.07 20.47
CA LYS A 34 3.12 -17.90 19.44
C LYS A 34 2.87 -16.82 18.38
N LEU A 35 1.74 -16.11 18.43
CA LEU A 35 1.41 -15.00 17.53
C LEU A 35 1.50 -13.62 18.21
N ARG A 36 2.46 -13.43 19.12
CA ARG A 36 2.72 -12.12 19.75
C ARG A 36 4.19 -11.74 19.86
N HIS A 37 5.05 -12.44 19.12
CA HIS A 37 6.49 -12.16 19.09
C HIS A 37 7.06 -11.89 17.70
N PHE A 38 6.29 -12.12 16.63
CA PHE A 38 6.71 -11.81 15.26
C PHE A 38 6.15 -10.48 14.73
N ASP A 39 5.20 -9.85 15.45
CA ASP A 39 4.57 -8.57 15.08
C ASP A 39 4.93 -7.43 16.05
N ARG A 40 6.20 -7.30 16.40
CA ARG A 40 6.68 -6.07 17.07
C ARG A 40 8.01 -5.55 16.53
N LYS A 41 8.74 -6.39 15.80
CA LYS A 41 9.95 -6.00 15.08
C LYS A 41 9.62 -5.28 13.77
N GLN A 42 8.49 -5.61 13.14
CA GLN A 42 8.05 -4.98 11.90
C GLN A 42 7.43 -3.59 12.11
N GLU A 43 6.75 -3.34 13.23
CA GLU A 43 6.19 -2.02 13.54
C GLU A 43 7.26 -0.99 13.97
N ARG A 44 8.38 -1.42 14.58
CA ARG A 44 9.48 -0.52 14.96
C ARG A 44 10.45 -0.18 13.82
N GLU A 45 10.52 -1.00 12.77
CA GLU A 45 11.28 -0.66 11.55
C GLU A 45 10.50 0.28 10.59
N LEU A 46 9.18 0.36 10.71
CA LEU A 46 8.34 1.28 9.90
C LEU A 46 8.33 2.72 10.42
N ALA A 47 8.89 2.99 11.61
CA ALA A 47 8.96 4.32 12.21
C ALA A 47 10.29 5.07 11.92
N GLY A 48 11.22 4.47 11.16
CA GLY A 48 12.58 4.99 10.99
C GLY A 48 12.99 5.40 9.57
N PHE A 49 12.07 5.46 8.62
CA PHE A 49 12.38 5.80 7.23
C PHE A 49 11.46 6.87 6.66
N GLU A 50 11.35 8.01 7.36
CA GLU A 50 10.87 9.25 6.75
C GLU A 50 12.04 10.00 6.10
N GLU A 51 12.86 9.30 5.29
CA GLU A 51 13.84 9.95 4.44
C GLU A 51 13.14 10.55 3.22
N SER A 52 12.94 11.86 3.29
CA SER A 52 12.42 12.68 2.20
C SER A 52 13.32 12.56 0.97
N MET A 53 12.87 11.82 -0.03
CA MET A 53 13.54 11.67 -1.33
C MET A 53 13.34 12.92 -2.20
N ALA A 54 13.88 14.03 -1.73
CA ALA A 54 13.93 15.29 -2.46
C ALA A 54 15.22 15.34 -3.29
N LEU A 55 15.09 15.57 -4.60
CA LEU A 55 16.28 15.82 -5.42
C LEU A 55 16.73 17.26 -5.17
N ARG A 56 17.89 17.43 -4.54
CA ARG A 56 18.43 18.75 -4.14
C ARG A 56 17.48 19.51 -3.19
N GLY A 57 16.77 18.80 -2.30
CA GLY A 57 15.81 19.42 -1.36
C GLY A 57 14.48 19.83 -1.99
N ILE A 58 14.26 19.57 -3.28
CA ILE A 58 13.01 19.89 -3.99
C ILE A 58 12.15 18.64 -4.15
N TRP A 59 10.87 18.78 -3.80
CA TRP A 59 9.84 17.77 -4.02
C TRP A 59 9.52 17.61 -5.50
N GLN A 60 9.49 16.35 -5.95
CA GLN A 60 9.28 16.03 -7.36
C GLN A 60 7.82 15.80 -7.71
N LEU A 61 7.02 15.25 -6.79
CA LEU A 61 5.59 15.06 -6.99
C LEU A 61 4.88 16.42 -6.90
N GLN A 62 4.18 16.82 -7.96
CA GLN A 62 3.44 18.09 -8.04
C GLN A 62 1.96 17.90 -7.79
N LYS A 63 1.37 16.86 -8.39
CA LYS A 63 -0.07 16.59 -8.33
C LYS A 63 -0.33 15.13 -8.05
N LEU A 64 -1.21 14.85 -7.10
CA LEU A 64 -1.71 13.52 -6.78
C LEU A 64 -3.21 13.49 -7.05
N ILE A 65 -3.62 12.67 -8.00
CA ILE A 65 -5.02 12.43 -8.32
C ILE A 65 -5.46 11.13 -7.64
N VAL A 66 -6.49 11.25 -6.81
CA VAL A 66 -7.17 10.16 -6.12
C VAL A 66 -8.46 9.87 -6.86
N SER A 67 -8.45 8.84 -7.71
CA SER A 67 -9.66 8.43 -8.44
C SER A 67 -10.40 7.33 -7.68
N TYR A 68 -11.69 7.52 -7.45
CA TYR A 68 -12.53 6.59 -6.68
C TYR A 68 -13.90 6.38 -7.33
N CYS A 69 -14.59 5.30 -6.93
CA CYS A 69 -15.98 5.03 -7.30
C CYS A 69 -16.86 5.14 -6.04
N ASP A 70 -18.07 5.66 -6.18
CA ASP A 70 -19.03 5.88 -5.10
C ASP A 70 -19.72 4.59 -4.62
N TRP A 71 -20.05 3.67 -5.53
CA TRP A 71 -20.84 2.46 -5.20
C TRP A 71 -20.03 1.16 -5.17
N GLY A 72 -18.93 1.07 -5.92
CA GLY A 72 -18.20 -0.17 -6.11
C GLY A 72 -17.59 -0.75 -4.82
N GLY A 73 -17.67 -2.07 -4.64
CA GLY A 73 -17.02 -2.76 -3.51
C GLY A 73 -15.49 -2.57 -3.52
N SER A 74 -14.90 -2.52 -4.71
CA SER A 74 -13.45 -2.35 -4.87
C SER A 74 -12.88 -1.01 -4.41
N SER A 75 -13.73 0.02 -4.28
CA SER A 75 -13.37 1.35 -3.80
C SER A 75 -13.71 1.59 -2.32
N ARG A 76 -14.06 0.54 -1.56
CA ARG A 76 -14.37 0.69 -0.12
C ARG A 76 -13.20 1.29 0.66
N GLY A 77 -11.98 0.80 0.44
CA GLY A 77 -10.78 1.28 1.14
C GLY A 77 -10.39 2.71 0.81
N ILE A 78 -10.49 3.11 -0.47
CA ILE A 78 -10.14 4.48 -0.88
C ILE A 78 -11.14 5.51 -0.34
N ARG A 79 -12.43 5.15 -0.22
CA ARG A 79 -13.44 6.00 0.41
C ARG A 79 -13.14 6.25 1.88
N ALA A 80 -12.83 5.18 2.63
CA ALA A 80 -12.41 5.31 4.03
C ALA A 80 -11.11 6.16 4.16
N PHE A 81 -10.14 5.96 3.26
CA PHE A 81 -8.91 6.77 3.23
C PHE A 81 -9.18 8.26 2.98
N MET A 82 -10.15 8.60 2.13
CA MET A 82 -10.54 9.99 1.85
C MET A 82 -11.11 10.68 3.09
N GLU A 83 -11.85 9.96 3.92
CA GLU A 83 -12.45 10.51 5.14
C GLU A 83 -11.42 10.66 6.27
N THR A 84 -10.54 9.67 6.46
CA THR A 84 -9.64 9.64 7.63
C THR A 84 -8.26 10.24 7.36
N HIS A 85 -7.57 9.80 6.31
CA HIS A 85 -6.14 10.06 6.11
C HIS A 85 -5.85 11.16 5.09
N LEU A 86 -6.69 11.35 4.08
CA LEU A 86 -6.49 12.38 3.07
C LEU A 86 -6.42 13.82 3.61
N PRO A 87 -7.23 14.26 4.60
CA PRO A 87 -7.09 15.62 5.16
C PRO A 87 -5.74 15.80 5.86
N SER A 88 -5.37 14.87 6.75
CA SER A 88 -4.06 14.91 7.42
C SER A 88 -2.88 14.83 6.45
N PHE A 89 -3.03 14.10 5.34
CA PHE A 89 -2.01 14.03 4.30
C PHE A 89 -1.83 15.35 3.54
N LYS A 90 -2.92 16.08 3.28
CA LYS A 90 -2.89 17.43 2.67
C LYS A 90 -2.22 18.45 3.59
N GLU A 91 -2.57 18.45 4.88
CA GLU A 91 -1.98 19.36 5.87
C GLU A 91 -0.47 19.18 6.00
N LYS A 92 0.01 17.92 5.99
CA LYS A 92 1.44 17.60 6.03
C LYS A 92 2.19 17.99 4.75
N ASN A 93 1.48 18.19 3.64
CA ASN A 93 2.09 18.42 2.32
C ASN A 93 1.41 19.58 1.58
N PRO A 94 1.53 20.83 2.07
CA PRO A 94 0.86 21.97 1.45
C PRO A 94 1.34 22.28 0.02
N GLN A 95 2.55 21.84 -0.33
CA GLN A 95 3.13 21.99 -1.67
C GLN A 95 2.54 21.03 -2.73
N LEU A 96 1.79 20.02 -2.32
CA LEU A 96 1.27 18.97 -3.20
C LEU A 96 -0.19 19.28 -3.55
N GLU A 97 -0.50 19.35 -4.84
CA GLU A 97 -1.88 19.48 -5.30
C GLU A 97 -2.58 18.11 -5.24
N VAL A 98 -3.50 17.93 -4.30
CA VAL A 98 -4.27 16.67 -4.17
C VAL A 98 -5.69 16.87 -4.70
N VAL A 99 -5.99 16.20 -5.82
CA VAL A 99 -7.29 16.27 -6.51
C VAL A 99 -8.02 14.94 -6.38
N THR A 100 -9.33 15.00 -6.12
CA THR A 100 -10.20 13.82 -6.05
C THR A 100 -11.07 13.74 -7.29
N GLU A 101 -11.11 12.58 -7.94
CA GLU A 101 -11.89 12.34 -9.16
C GLU A 101 -12.88 11.18 -8.95
N LEU A 102 -14.14 11.38 -9.33
CA LEU A 102 -15.14 10.32 -9.33
C LEU A 102 -15.13 9.58 -10.67
N ILE A 103 -14.79 8.29 -10.64
CA ILE A 103 -14.77 7.38 -11.78
C ILE A 103 -15.76 6.23 -11.56
N ARG A 104 -16.89 6.26 -12.26
CA ARG A 104 -17.92 5.22 -12.15
C ARG A 104 -17.57 4.01 -13.03
N GLY A 105 -17.79 2.81 -12.50
CA GLY A 105 -17.59 1.55 -13.23
C GLY A 105 -16.11 1.16 -13.46
N GLN A 106 -15.16 1.85 -12.81
CA GLN A 106 -13.73 1.58 -12.92
C GLN A 106 -13.12 1.30 -11.55
N HIS A 107 -12.01 0.56 -11.52
CA HIS A 107 -11.27 0.32 -10.28
C HIS A 107 -10.55 1.59 -9.82
N PRO A 108 -10.46 1.82 -8.50
CA PRO A 108 -9.79 3.01 -7.97
C PRO A 108 -8.27 2.94 -8.23
N HIS A 109 -7.68 4.11 -8.49
CA HIS A 109 -6.24 4.25 -8.69
C HIS A 109 -5.75 5.60 -8.16
N LEU A 110 -4.46 5.65 -7.86
CA LEU A 110 -3.72 6.87 -7.57
C LEU A 110 -2.86 7.24 -8.78
N LYS A 111 -2.93 8.48 -9.25
CA LYS A 111 -2.03 9.01 -10.30
C LYS A 111 -1.17 10.12 -9.73
N GLY A 112 0.14 9.95 -9.78
CA GLY A 112 1.10 10.99 -9.42
C GLY A 112 1.73 11.63 -10.66
N TYR A 113 1.68 12.95 -10.74
CA TYR A 113 2.39 13.75 -11.74
C TYR A 113 3.64 14.37 -11.12
N TYR A 114 4.77 14.20 -11.80
CA TYR A 114 6.07 14.68 -11.34
C TYR A 114 6.56 15.85 -12.21
N LYS A 115 7.43 16.69 -11.65
CA LYS A 115 8.08 17.83 -12.37
C LYS A 115 8.74 17.45 -13.69
N ASN A 116 9.16 16.20 -13.79
CA ASN A 116 9.80 15.59 -14.95
C ASN A 116 8.79 15.27 -16.06
N HIS A 117 7.51 15.67 -15.93
CA HIS A 117 6.37 15.34 -16.80
C HIS A 117 6.03 13.85 -16.86
N ASN A 118 6.71 13.02 -16.07
CA ASN A 118 6.38 11.61 -15.93
C ASN A 118 5.15 11.45 -15.04
N GLN A 119 4.39 10.40 -15.31
CA GLN A 119 3.26 9.98 -14.51
C GLN A 119 3.48 8.58 -13.94
N ARG A 120 3.01 8.33 -12.72
CA ARG A 120 2.94 6.98 -12.14
C ARG A 120 1.53 6.70 -11.69
N VAL A 121 1.01 5.56 -12.11
CA VAL A 121 -0.34 5.10 -11.76
C VAL A 121 -0.21 3.84 -10.90
N ILE A 122 -0.93 3.81 -9.77
CA ILE A 122 -1.00 2.65 -8.87
C ILE A 122 -2.46 2.30 -8.68
N CYS A 123 -2.85 1.07 -9.01
CA CYS A 123 -4.18 0.55 -8.75
C CYS A 123 -4.32 0.23 -7.25
N VAL A 124 -5.43 0.65 -6.63
CA VAL A 124 -5.68 0.48 -5.19
C VAL A 124 -6.96 -0.32 -4.90
N LYS A 125 -7.26 -1.29 -5.76
CA LYS A 125 -8.45 -2.15 -5.63
C LYS A 125 -8.38 -2.98 -4.34
N ASN A 126 -9.46 -2.97 -3.54
CA ASN A 126 -9.62 -3.78 -2.32
C ASN A 126 -8.49 -3.61 -1.28
N LEU A 127 -7.71 -2.53 -1.34
CA LEU A 127 -6.68 -2.26 -0.35
C LEU A 127 -7.28 -1.62 0.92
N SER A 128 -6.61 -1.79 2.05
CA SER A 128 -6.96 -1.10 3.29
C SER A 128 -6.61 0.39 3.21
N PRO A 129 -7.26 1.28 3.99
CA PRO A 129 -6.92 2.70 4.00
C PRO A 129 -5.45 2.96 4.39
N GLU A 130 -4.86 2.12 5.24
CA GLU A 130 -3.46 2.20 5.67
C GLU A 130 -2.49 1.82 4.54
N GLU A 131 -2.80 0.76 3.78
CA GLU A 131 -2.01 0.37 2.61
C GLU A 131 -2.05 1.47 1.54
N ILE A 132 -3.20 2.11 1.36
CA ILE A 132 -3.37 3.24 0.43
C ILE A 132 -2.52 4.43 0.89
N LEU A 133 -2.47 4.71 2.19
CA LEU A 133 -1.58 5.73 2.76
C LEU A 133 -0.12 5.39 2.45
N LEU A 134 0.29 4.14 2.63
CA LEU A 134 1.65 3.69 2.30
C LEU A 134 1.96 3.88 0.81
N HIS A 135 1.03 3.56 -0.09
CA HIS A 135 1.19 3.80 -1.52
C HIS A 135 1.26 5.30 -1.86
N SER A 136 0.47 6.13 -1.20
CA SER A 136 0.49 7.59 -1.36
C SER A 136 1.83 8.17 -0.89
N THR A 137 2.35 7.71 0.25
CA THR A 137 3.68 8.06 0.76
C THR A 137 4.80 7.59 -0.16
N ARG A 138 4.68 6.39 -0.74
CA ARG A 138 5.64 5.91 -1.76
C ARG A 138 5.64 6.79 -3.02
N LEU A 139 4.48 7.28 -3.47
CA LEU A 139 4.40 8.21 -4.59
C LEU A 139 5.02 9.56 -4.25
N ARG A 140 4.78 10.07 -3.04
CA ARG A 140 5.38 11.31 -2.49
C ARG A 140 6.90 11.21 -2.43
N ASN A 141 7.43 10.08 -1.97
CA ASN A 141 8.86 9.81 -1.84
C ASN A 141 9.52 9.38 -3.16
N ALA A 142 8.79 9.30 -4.28
CA ALA A 142 9.40 8.92 -5.55
C ALA A 142 9.87 10.14 -6.35
N LEU A 143 10.91 9.94 -7.16
CA LEU A 143 11.42 10.97 -8.07
C LEU A 143 10.71 11.00 -9.43
N GLY A 144 9.75 10.10 -9.68
CA GLY A 144 9.07 10.00 -10.98
C GLY A 144 9.91 9.40 -12.11
N ARG A 145 11.09 8.84 -11.85
CA ARG A 145 11.88 8.11 -12.86
C ARG A 145 11.28 6.73 -13.12
N LYS A 146 11.45 6.23 -14.35
CA LYS A 146 11.10 4.84 -14.69
C LYS A 146 11.91 3.89 -13.81
N VAL A 147 11.23 2.94 -13.17
CA VAL A 147 11.89 1.90 -12.38
C VAL A 147 12.55 0.94 -13.36
N ILE A 148 13.89 0.96 -13.38
CA ILE A 148 14.72 0.07 -14.19
C ILE A 148 15.53 -0.82 -13.26
N LYS A 149 15.79 -2.06 -13.69
CA LYS A 149 16.70 -2.94 -12.98
C LYS A 149 18.12 -2.37 -13.11
N LEU A 150 18.71 -1.94 -12.01
CA LEU A 150 20.11 -1.54 -11.97
C LEU A 150 21.00 -2.79 -12.03
N ARG A 151 22.10 -2.74 -12.81
CA ARG A 151 23.08 -3.84 -12.88
C ARG A 151 23.92 -3.92 -11.60
N THR A 152 24.32 -2.76 -11.08
CA THR A 152 25.13 -2.61 -9.87
C THR A 152 24.38 -1.77 -8.84
N ARG A 153 24.66 -2.00 -7.55
CA ARG A 153 24.07 -1.21 -6.45
C ARG A 153 24.64 0.21 -6.42
N HIS A 154 25.92 0.38 -6.74
CA HIS A 154 26.60 1.67 -6.77
C HIS A 154 26.81 2.14 -8.22
N VAL A 155 26.61 3.44 -8.44
CA VAL A 155 26.92 4.13 -9.70
C VAL A 155 27.82 5.30 -9.36
N THR A 156 29.08 5.23 -9.76
CA THR A 156 30.08 6.27 -9.51
C THR A 156 30.52 6.88 -10.84
N LYS A 157 30.61 8.22 -10.90
CA LYS A 157 31.17 8.91 -12.06
C LYS A 157 32.69 8.82 -12.11
N HIS A 158 33.31 8.79 -10.93
CA HIS A 158 34.75 8.72 -10.73
C HIS A 158 35.06 7.42 -9.97
N PRO A 159 35.45 6.33 -10.67
CA PRO A 159 35.69 5.04 -10.02
C PRO A 159 37.00 5.00 -9.23
N SER A 160 37.99 5.82 -9.58
CA SER A 160 39.27 5.92 -8.88
C SER A 160 39.63 7.37 -8.58
N VAL A 161 40.35 7.60 -7.48
CA VAL A 161 40.82 8.92 -7.05
C VAL A 161 42.24 9.20 -7.53
N GLN A 162 43.12 8.20 -7.48
CA GLN A 162 44.55 8.32 -7.84
C GLN A 162 44.88 7.79 -9.24
N GLY A 163 43.87 7.43 -10.03
CA GLY A 163 44.04 6.74 -11.31
C GLY A 163 43.69 5.26 -11.24
N THR A 164 43.35 4.68 -12.38
CA THR A 164 43.09 3.23 -12.50
C THR A 164 44.40 2.48 -12.59
N TRP A 165 44.46 1.29 -11.99
CA TRP A 165 45.61 0.41 -12.13
C TRP A 165 45.91 0.12 -13.60
N ASN A 166 47.19 0.19 -13.99
CA ASN A 166 47.67 -0.22 -15.30
C ASN A 166 48.98 -1.02 -15.14
N THR A 167 49.26 -1.93 -16.08
CA THR A 167 50.43 -2.81 -16.02
C THR A 167 51.76 -2.08 -16.24
N GLN A 168 51.73 -0.88 -16.83
CA GLN A 168 52.93 -0.11 -17.19
C GLN A 168 53.41 0.79 -16.04
N LEU A 169 52.59 0.99 -15.00
CA LEU A 169 52.92 1.78 -13.82
C LEU A 169 53.94 1.01 -12.98
N LYS A 170 55.19 1.44 -13.06
CA LYS A 170 56.24 1.03 -12.12
C LYS A 170 56.31 2.06 -11.00
N PHE A 171 56.30 1.55 -9.77
CA PHE A 171 56.45 2.30 -8.53
C PHE A 171 57.92 2.58 -8.23
#